data_AF-A0AAX6BSC6-F1
#
_entry.id   AF-A0AAX6BSC6-F1
#
_cell.length_a   1.000
_cell.length_b   1.000
_cell.length_c   1.000
_cell.angle_alpha   90.00
_cell.angle_beta   90.00
_cell.angle_gamma   90.00
#
_symmetry.space_group_name_H-M   'P 1'
#
loop_
_entity.id
_entity.type
_entity.pdbx_description
1 polymer ?
#
loop_
_entity_poly.entity_id
_entity_poly.type
_entity_poly.pdbx_seq_one_letter_code
_entity_poly.pdbx_strand_id
1 'polypeptide(L)'
;MLSAKQVLKKPKATFQEWRQTFEEQYTLFMQGRNENDRSIYHEYYQYYYRSLVKKAPEHPLLYALFCMYGAVHTFYKLSAQLQAHQLSTNIEESFVYSHVYKITNEIYATADSLKQTKYDRDALSIIEDSIPYIRELLHNDMPLQYERIEIYRVIWQKVFTLERWRKNEERELKAKHGSFINNTALSYLLFLQEKDREAKERLSDGTLQMIPYLIPWLNDLLHEKETDRFAQWGSYIMTYIGDYVRTVPTTYQGSRNMVSMIVNLFQHYKDLTNEQTLYTEALQTLLPYSFIEYSDFLYASNQLKKWVELQVLLQYDSIKYDEQTIEALKQKDEKLVIPLYHQMISKLIYEKKKSSYQEAYIYLQELKRLYLQMNRSLLWEHYIEELAIKTKKQRAFQQLLEKGDLLNV
;
A
#
# COMPACT_ATOMS: atom_id res chain seq x y z
N MET A 1 48.35 -29.70 8.09
CA MET A 1 47.03 -30.25 7.74
C MET A 1 46.28 -30.58 9.02
N LEU A 2 45.47 -29.64 9.51
CA LEU A 2 44.52 -29.85 10.60
C LEU A 2 43.13 -29.62 10.00
N SER A 3 42.29 -30.63 10.15
CA SER A 3 41.02 -30.81 9.44
C SER A 3 40.00 -29.72 9.80
N ALA A 4 39.56 -28.97 8.79
CA ALA A 4 38.49 -27.96 8.84
C ALA A 4 37.08 -28.57 8.93
N LYS A 5 36.87 -29.60 9.76
CA LYS A 5 35.58 -30.31 9.88
C LYS A 5 34.99 -30.41 11.30
N GLN A 6 35.51 -29.66 12.28
CA GLN A 6 34.99 -29.72 13.65
C GLN A 6 34.94 -28.36 14.35
N VAL A 7 34.11 -27.42 13.90
CA VAL A 7 33.58 -26.36 14.79
C VAL A 7 32.18 -25.98 14.26
N LEU A 8 31.18 -25.98 15.15
CA LEU A 8 29.73 -25.83 14.91
C LEU A 8 28.95 -27.14 14.67
N LYS A 9 29.27 -28.18 15.45
CA LYS A 9 28.30 -29.22 15.87
C LYS A 9 28.14 -29.21 17.39
N LYS A 10 27.90 -28.04 17.98
CA LYS A 10 27.49 -27.92 19.38
C LYS A 10 26.03 -27.48 19.42
N PRO A 11 25.12 -28.26 20.02
CA PRO A 11 23.71 -27.88 20.20
C PRO A 11 23.49 -26.77 21.24
N LYS A 12 24.56 -26.23 21.86
CA LYS A 12 24.51 -25.19 22.90
C LYS A 12 25.44 -24.03 22.56
N ALA A 13 25.22 -23.38 21.43
CA ALA A 13 25.92 -22.14 21.12
C ALA A 13 25.09 -20.95 21.61
N THR A 14 25.70 -20.02 22.35
CA THR A 14 25.04 -18.78 22.79
C THR A 14 24.76 -17.89 21.58
N PHE A 15 23.87 -16.91 21.74
CA PHE A 15 23.62 -15.94 20.68
C PHE A 15 24.89 -15.17 20.27
N GLN A 16 25.81 -14.91 21.21
CA GLN A 16 27.08 -14.26 20.94
C GLN A 16 28.00 -15.14 20.06
N GLU A 17 28.04 -16.45 20.27
CA GLU A 17 28.80 -17.37 19.43
C GLU A 17 28.22 -17.45 18.00
N TRP A 18 26.90 -17.33 17.85
CA TRP A 18 26.27 -17.21 16.53
C TRP A 18 26.68 -15.91 15.83
N ARG A 19 26.64 -14.78 16.54
CA ARG A 19 27.12 -13.50 16.01
C ARG A 19 28.58 -13.56 15.57
N GLN A 20 29.45 -14.19 16.37
CA GLN A 20 30.85 -14.38 15.99
C GLN A 20 30.95 -15.24 14.72
N THR A 21 30.19 -16.32 14.63
CA THR A 21 30.15 -17.17 13.43
C THR A 21 29.73 -16.38 12.19
N PHE A 22 28.72 -15.51 12.30
CA PHE A 22 28.27 -14.65 11.21
C PHE A 22 29.40 -13.71 10.76
N GLU A 23 30.04 -13.01 11.69
CA GLU A 23 31.16 -12.10 11.37
C GLU A 23 32.38 -12.80 10.76
N GLU A 24 32.72 -13.99 11.25
CA GLU A 24 33.79 -14.82 10.67
C GLU A 24 33.47 -15.22 9.23
N GLN A 25 32.22 -15.62 8.95
CA GLN A 25 31.79 -15.91 7.58
C GLN A 25 31.73 -14.67 6.71
N TYR A 26 31.36 -13.53 7.25
CA TYR A 26 31.35 -12.27 6.51
C TYR A 26 32.77 -11.88 6.11
N THR A 27 33.72 -12.00 7.02
CA THR A 27 35.14 -11.72 6.74
C THR A 27 35.67 -12.63 5.62
N LEU A 28 35.38 -13.94 5.69
CA LEU A 28 35.75 -14.89 4.63
C LEU A 28 35.05 -14.58 3.30
N PHE A 29 33.79 -14.15 3.34
CA PHE A 29 33.03 -13.75 2.15
C PHE A 29 33.65 -12.52 1.48
N MET A 30 34.09 -11.53 2.26
CA MET A 30 34.69 -10.29 1.74
C MET A 30 36.14 -10.46 1.26
N GLN A 31 36.84 -11.52 1.67
CA GLN A 31 38.22 -11.76 1.26
C GLN A 31 38.37 -11.84 -0.26
N GLY A 32 39.17 -10.91 -0.81
CA GLY A 32 39.44 -10.84 -2.25
C GLY A 32 38.31 -10.26 -3.09
N ARG A 33 37.23 -9.74 -2.48
CA ARG A 33 36.13 -9.09 -3.20
C ARG A 33 36.30 -7.58 -3.24
N ASN A 34 35.83 -6.97 -4.31
CA ASN A 34 35.79 -5.53 -4.44
C ASN A 34 34.47 -5.02 -3.85
N GLU A 35 34.55 -4.29 -2.74
CA GLU A 35 33.38 -3.73 -2.08
C GLU A 35 32.62 -2.77 -3.00
N ASN A 36 33.28 -2.11 -3.97
CA ASN A 36 32.66 -1.17 -4.89
C ASN A 36 31.88 -1.84 -6.04
N ASP A 37 31.98 -3.16 -6.21
CA ASP A 37 31.22 -3.86 -7.24
C ASP A 37 29.76 -4.02 -6.82
N ARG A 38 28.83 -3.52 -7.65
CA ARG A 38 27.40 -3.62 -7.42
C ARG A 38 26.90 -5.06 -7.48
N SER A 39 27.62 -5.98 -8.12
CA SER A 39 27.27 -7.40 -8.09
C SER A 39 27.17 -7.96 -6.66
N ILE A 40 27.85 -7.32 -5.69
CA ILE A 40 27.87 -7.74 -4.28
C ILE A 40 26.47 -7.86 -3.65
N TYR A 41 25.49 -7.06 -4.09
CA TYR A 41 24.11 -7.15 -3.61
C TYR A 41 23.46 -8.51 -3.94
N HIS A 42 23.79 -9.07 -5.09
CA HIS A 42 23.40 -10.42 -5.48
C HIS A 42 24.08 -11.49 -4.61
N GLU A 43 25.35 -11.27 -4.35
CA GLU A 43 26.22 -12.21 -3.67
C GLU A 43 25.90 -12.36 -2.19
N TYR A 44 25.37 -11.32 -1.54
CA TYR A 44 24.90 -11.38 -0.15
C TYR A 44 23.91 -12.52 0.06
N TYR A 45 22.91 -12.67 -0.81
CA TYR A 45 21.96 -13.77 -0.69
C TYR A 45 22.55 -15.09 -1.20
N GLN A 46 23.13 -15.09 -2.41
CA GLN A 46 23.53 -16.35 -3.07
C GLN A 46 24.71 -17.05 -2.43
N TYR A 47 25.67 -16.29 -1.90
CA TYR A 47 26.90 -16.84 -1.37
C TYR A 47 27.00 -16.64 0.14
N TYR A 48 26.87 -15.40 0.65
CA TYR A 48 27.05 -15.15 2.09
C TYR A 48 25.97 -15.84 2.93
N TYR A 49 24.71 -15.47 2.75
CA TYR A 49 23.61 -16.05 3.53
C TYR A 49 23.54 -17.58 3.39
N ARG A 50 23.64 -18.11 2.17
CA ARG A 50 23.68 -19.56 1.92
C ARG A 50 24.85 -20.26 2.60
N SER A 51 25.99 -19.59 2.79
CA SER A 51 27.10 -20.14 3.58
C SER A 51 26.78 -20.23 5.07
N LEU A 52 26.05 -19.25 5.62
CA LEU A 52 25.58 -19.28 7.01
C LEU A 52 24.65 -20.47 7.23
N VAL A 53 23.66 -20.66 6.35
CA VAL A 53 22.69 -21.76 6.46
C VAL A 53 23.38 -23.13 6.55
N LYS A 54 24.51 -23.34 5.85
CA LYS A 54 25.29 -24.59 5.93
C LYS A 54 25.93 -24.85 7.30
N LYS A 55 26.05 -23.82 8.13
CA LYS A 55 26.59 -23.87 9.50
C LYS A 55 25.51 -23.89 10.57
N ALA A 56 24.24 -23.86 10.19
CA ALA A 56 23.14 -23.86 11.13
C ALA A 56 23.12 -25.16 11.97
N PRO A 57 22.70 -25.09 13.25
CA PRO A 57 22.56 -26.27 14.10
C PRO A 57 21.59 -27.31 13.50
N GLU A 58 21.80 -28.60 13.77
CA GLU A 58 20.91 -29.67 13.28
C GLU A 58 19.54 -29.68 14.00
N HIS A 59 19.44 -29.09 15.19
CA HIS A 59 18.18 -29.03 15.94
C HIS A 59 17.18 -28.11 15.22
N PRO A 60 15.95 -28.56 14.87
CA PRO A 60 15.06 -27.79 13.99
C PRO A 60 14.72 -26.38 14.46
N LEU A 61 14.47 -26.20 15.76
CA LEU A 61 14.16 -24.88 16.32
C LEU A 61 15.38 -23.94 16.28
N LEU A 62 16.56 -24.47 16.63
CA LEU A 62 17.80 -23.69 16.62
C LEU A 62 18.24 -23.40 15.19
N TYR A 63 17.98 -24.32 14.25
CA TYR A 63 18.17 -24.12 12.83
C TYR A 63 17.35 -22.93 12.34
N ALA A 64 16.03 -22.93 12.61
CA ALA A 64 15.14 -21.86 12.18
C ALA A 64 15.55 -20.50 12.77
N LEU A 65 15.86 -20.45 14.07
CA LEU A 65 16.39 -19.24 14.71
C LEU A 65 17.71 -18.78 14.10
N PHE A 66 18.67 -19.70 13.90
CA PHE A 66 19.96 -19.38 13.30
C PHE A 66 19.81 -18.84 11.88
N CYS A 67 18.95 -19.45 11.06
CA CYS A 67 18.63 -18.99 9.71
C CYS A 67 18.00 -17.59 9.72
N MET A 68 17.05 -17.34 10.63
CA MET A 68 16.43 -16.01 10.79
C MET A 68 17.47 -14.95 11.18
N TYR A 69 18.25 -15.18 12.23
CA TYR A 69 19.28 -14.22 12.66
C TYR A 69 20.40 -14.07 11.63
N GLY A 70 20.76 -15.13 10.91
CA GLY A 70 21.72 -15.05 9.80
C GLY A 70 21.20 -14.20 8.64
N ALA A 71 19.89 -14.24 8.37
CA ALA A 71 19.25 -13.39 7.37
C ALA A 71 19.19 -11.92 7.85
N VAL A 72 18.84 -11.67 9.12
CA VAL A 72 18.92 -10.32 9.73
C VAL A 72 20.35 -9.78 9.69
N HIS A 73 21.34 -10.61 9.99
CA HIS A 73 22.74 -10.24 9.92
C HIS A 73 23.16 -9.89 8.48
N THR A 74 22.72 -10.69 7.52
CA THR A 74 22.93 -10.41 6.09
C THR A 74 22.29 -9.08 5.69
N PHE A 75 21.09 -8.79 6.18
CA PHE A 75 20.43 -7.50 5.98
C PHE A 75 21.26 -6.35 6.54
N TYR A 76 21.83 -6.45 7.75
CA TYR A 76 22.72 -5.41 8.28
C TYR A 76 23.95 -5.17 7.40
N LYS A 77 24.61 -6.22 6.91
CA LYS A 77 25.78 -6.07 6.02
C LYS A 77 25.41 -5.45 4.70
N LEU A 78 24.30 -5.87 4.10
CA LEU A 78 23.75 -5.27 2.88
C LEU A 78 23.42 -3.78 3.10
N SER A 79 22.73 -3.46 4.20
CA SER A 79 22.36 -2.10 4.58
C SER A 79 23.58 -1.21 4.77
N ALA A 80 24.63 -1.70 5.42
CA ALA A 80 25.89 -0.98 5.59
C ALA A 80 26.58 -0.74 4.24
N GLN A 81 26.57 -1.74 3.35
CA GLN A 81 27.11 -1.61 1.99
C GLN A 81 26.37 -0.53 1.18
N LEU A 82 25.03 -0.50 1.30
CA LEU A 82 24.20 0.49 0.63
C LEU A 82 24.54 1.90 1.09
N GLN A 83 24.69 2.10 2.40
CA GLN A 83 25.10 3.38 2.98
C GLN A 83 26.49 3.82 2.48
N ALA A 84 27.43 2.89 2.33
CA ALA A 84 28.77 3.18 1.83
C ALA A 84 28.78 3.53 0.33
N HIS A 85 27.93 2.88 -0.49
CA HIS A 85 27.88 3.12 -1.94
C HIS A 85 27.18 4.41 -2.34
N GLN A 86 26.28 4.94 -1.52
CA GLN A 86 25.52 6.17 -1.82
C GLN A 86 24.91 6.16 -3.23
N LEU A 87 24.20 5.07 -3.55
CA LEU A 87 23.60 4.89 -4.87
C LEU A 87 22.46 5.90 -5.10
N SER A 88 22.14 6.16 -6.37
CA SER A 88 20.93 6.93 -6.68
C SER A 88 19.68 6.09 -6.46
N THR A 89 18.57 6.73 -6.08
CA THR A 89 17.27 6.09 -5.83
C THR A 89 16.84 5.15 -6.95
N ASN A 90 17.01 5.55 -8.22
CA ASN A 90 16.65 4.71 -9.36
C ASN A 90 17.43 3.38 -9.42
N ILE A 91 18.71 3.38 -9.04
CA ILE A 91 19.53 2.16 -9.02
C ILE A 91 19.10 1.28 -7.85
N GLU A 92 18.83 1.88 -6.69
CA GLU A 92 18.30 1.15 -5.56
C GLU A 92 17.02 0.42 -5.96
N GLU A 93 16.03 1.14 -6.47
CA GLU A 93 14.71 0.62 -6.88
C GLU A 93 14.81 -0.47 -7.94
N SER A 94 15.59 -0.24 -9.01
CA SER A 94 15.66 -1.17 -10.14
C SER A 94 16.53 -2.41 -9.88
N PHE A 95 17.45 -2.37 -8.92
CA PHE A 95 18.43 -3.44 -8.72
C PHE A 95 18.53 -3.93 -7.27
N VAL A 96 18.76 -3.03 -6.31
CA VAL A 96 19.05 -3.39 -4.91
C VAL A 96 17.82 -3.96 -4.20
N TYR A 97 16.64 -3.35 -4.36
CA TYR A 97 15.42 -3.79 -3.66
C TYR A 97 15.06 -5.24 -3.97
N SER A 98 15.30 -5.74 -5.19
CA SER A 98 15.06 -7.15 -5.54
C SER A 98 15.87 -8.14 -4.69
N HIS A 99 17.01 -7.69 -4.15
CA HIS A 99 17.89 -8.48 -3.29
C HIS A 99 17.54 -8.30 -1.82
N VAL A 100 17.19 -7.07 -1.42
CA VAL A 100 16.63 -6.78 -0.09
C VAL A 100 15.39 -7.66 0.14
N TYR A 101 14.46 -7.71 -0.82
CA TYR A 101 13.25 -8.51 -0.70
C TYR A 101 13.50 -10.01 -0.57
N LYS A 102 14.58 -10.56 -1.16
CA LYS A 102 14.93 -11.97 -0.95
C LYS A 102 15.32 -12.24 0.50
N ILE A 103 16.07 -11.33 1.11
CA ILE A 103 16.52 -11.47 2.50
C ILE A 103 15.35 -11.20 3.46
N THR A 104 14.55 -10.16 3.24
CA THR A 104 13.40 -9.87 4.11
C THR A 104 12.35 -10.98 4.03
N ASN A 105 12.07 -11.54 2.85
CA ASN A 105 11.16 -12.68 2.72
C ASN A 105 11.66 -13.92 3.46
N GLU A 106 12.97 -14.18 3.47
CA GLU A 106 13.55 -15.27 4.26
C GLU A 106 13.35 -15.04 5.77
N ILE A 107 13.55 -13.80 6.24
CA ILE A 107 13.27 -13.44 7.64
C ILE A 107 11.79 -13.65 7.96
N TYR A 108 10.88 -13.20 7.09
CA TYR A 108 9.44 -13.31 7.31
C TYR A 108 8.97 -14.77 7.30
N ALA A 109 9.46 -15.59 6.37
CA ALA A 109 9.12 -17.01 6.28
C ALA A 109 9.64 -17.79 7.51
N THR A 110 10.88 -17.54 7.93
CA THR A 110 11.45 -18.18 9.12
C THR A 110 10.75 -17.73 10.40
N ALA A 111 10.45 -16.43 10.56
CA ALA A 111 9.66 -15.93 11.68
C ALA A 111 8.24 -16.52 11.72
N ASP A 112 7.62 -16.73 10.55
CA ASP A 112 6.30 -17.38 10.46
C ASP A 112 6.32 -18.83 10.94
N SER A 113 7.34 -19.59 10.53
CA SER A 113 7.53 -20.97 11.00
C SER A 113 7.73 -21.06 12.52
N LEU A 114 8.23 -19.99 13.15
CA LEU A 114 8.47 -19.90 14.59
C LEU A 114 7.22 -19.49 15.40
N LYS A 115 6.22 -18.86 14.78
CA LYS A 115 5.03 -18.26 15.47
C LYS A 115 4.32 -19.21 16.43
N GLN A 116 4.20 -20.48 16.07
CA GLN A 116 3.46 -21.50 16.85
C GLN A 116 4.36 -22.49 17.58
N THR A 117 5.68 -22.25 17.60
CA THR A 117 6.63 -23.19 18.19
C THR A 117 6.77 -22.97 19.70
N LYS A 118 6.78 -24.06 20.47
CA LYS A 118 7.13 -24.00 21.90
C LYS A 118 8.65 -23.94 22.03
N TYR A 119 9.14 -22.83 22.59
CA TYR A 119 10.57 -22.66 22.84
C TYR A 119 11.03 -23.48 24.06
N ASP A 120 12.11 -24.25 23.87
CA ASP A 120 12.85 -24.84 24.98
C ASP A 120 13.71 -23.80 25.70
N ARG A 121 14.35 -24.20 26.82
CA ARG A 121 15.17 -23.30 27.63
C ARG A 121 16.33 -22.67 26.86
N ASP A 122 16.97 -23.43 25.98
CA ASP A 122 18.15 -22.97 25.24
C ASP A 122 17.73 -21.93 24.19
N ALA A 123 16.65 -22.20 23.46
CA ALA A 123 16.05 -21.26 22.51
C ALA A 123 15.57 -19.96 23.21
N LEU A 124 14.92 -20.06 24.37
CA LEU A 124 14.51 -18.89 25.15
C LEU A 124 15.70 -18.00 25.55
N SER A 125 16.82 -18.61 25.96
CA SER A 125 18.04 -17.87 26.29
C SER A 125 18.58 -17.12 25.08
N ILE A 126 18.69 -17.80 23.93
CA ILE A 126 19.19 -17.20 22.68
C ILE A 126 18.29 -16.04 22.24
N ILE A 127 16.97 -16.22 22.31
CA ILE A 127 16.01 -15.19 21.95
C ILE A 127 16.18 -13.97 22.86
N GLU A 128 16.21 -14.17 24.18
CA GLU A 128 16.33 -13.09 25.15
C GLU A 128 17.63 -12.29 24.97
N ASP A 129 18.76 -12.97 24.77
CA ASP A 129 20.07 -12.36 24.50
C ASP A 129 20.11 -11.60 23.16
N SER A 130 19.23 -11.95 22.21
CA SER A 130 19.16 -11.31 20.88
C SER A 130 18.34 -10.03 20.82
N ILE A 131 17.51 -9.74 21.84
CA ILE A 131 16.60 -8.58 21.81
C ILE A 131 17.36 -7.25 21.57
N PRO A 132 18.48 -6.96 22.25
CA PRO A 132 19.26 -5.74 21.98
C PRO A 132 19.80 -5.68 20.55
N TYR A 133 20.14 -6.83 19.97
CA TYR A 133 20.62 -6.90 18.59
C TYR A 133 19.52 -6.54 17.60
N ILE A 134 18.32 -7.11 17.73
CA ILE A 134 17.18 -6.75 16.87
C ILE A 134 16.80 -5.27 17.03
N ARG A 135 16.96 -4.69 18.22
CA ARG A 135 16.75 -3.25 18.46
C ARG A 135 17.70 -2.36 17.66
N GLU A 136 18.87 -2.85 17.23
CA GLU A 136 19.79 -2.09 16.36
C GLU A 136 19.14 -1.72 15.01
N LEU A 137 18.09 -2.44 14.58
CA LEU A 137 17.26 -2.05 13.41
C LEU A 137 16.63 -0.66 13.56
N LEU A 138 16.50 -0.14 14.78
CA LEU A 138 15.85 1.14 15.06
C LEU A 138 16.82 2.34 15.02
N HIS A 139 18.12 2.15 14.72
CA HIS A 139 19.08 3.26 14.64
C HIS A 139 18.73 4.24 13.51
N ASN A 140 18.74 5.55 13.77
CA ASN A 140 18.28 6.55 12.81
C ASN A 140 19.10 6.57 11.51
N ASP A 141 20.42 6.33 11.61
CA ASP A 141 21.35 6.48 10.48
C ASP A 141 21.40 5.25 9.55
N MET A 142 20.59 4.23 9.82
CA MET A 142 20.51 3.01 9.00
C MET A 142 19.57 3.23 7.80
N PRO A 143 19.99 2.92 6.56
CA PRO A 143 19.12 2.98 5.38
C PRO A 143 18.03 1.90 5.43
N LEU A 144 17.17 1.85 4.40
CA LEU A 144 16.07 0.88 4.31
C LEU A 144 15.11 1.00 5.49
N GLN A 145 14.65 2.23 5.75
CA GLN A 145 13.82 2.56 6.92
C GLN A 145 12.54 1.72 6.99
N TYR A 146 11.87 1.52 5.86
CA TYR A 146 10.65 0.73 5.82
C TYR A 146 10.93 -0.73 6.20
N GLU A 147 11.92 -1.33 5.54
CA GLU A 147 12.27 -2.74 5.71
C GLU A 147 12.75 -3.05 7.14
N ARG A 148 13.57 -2.18 7.74
CA ARG A 148 14.09 -2.44 9.09
C ARG A 148 13.00 -2.33 10.16
N ILE A 149 12.04 -1.41 10.01
CA ILE A 149 10.88 -1.33 10.91
C ILE A 149 9.98 -2.55 10.70
N GLU A 150 9.76 -3.00 9.47
CA GLU A 150 8.96 -4.20 9.19
C GLU A 150 9.62 -5.49 9.70
N ILE A 151 10.95 -5.63 9.58
CA ILE A 151 11.69 -6.75 10.19
C ILE A 151 11.49 -6.74 11.71
N TYR A 152 11.70 -5.58 12.35
CA TYR A 152 11.49 -5.43 13.79
C TYR A 152 10.06 -5.85 14.17
N ARG A 153 9.06 -5.31 13.46
CA ARG A 153 7.64 -5.61 13.64
C ARG A 153 7.36 -7.11 13.59
N VAL A 154 7.76 -7.78 12.51
CA VAL A 154 7.49 -9.21 12.30
C VAL A 154 8.15 -10.08 13.39
N ILE A 155 9.38 -9.77 13.78
CA ILE A 155 10.08 -10.51 14.85
C ILE A 155 9.36 -10.33 16.19
N TRP A 156 8.93 -9.11 16.54
CA TRP A 156 8.18 -8.84 17.77
C TRP A 156 6.78 -9.47 17.79
N GLN A 157 6.15 -9.57 16.63
CA GLN A 157 4.86 -10.21 16.46
C GLN A 157 4.95 -11.73 16.63
N LYS A 158 5.92 -12.36 15.95
CA LYS A 158 5.93 -13.82 15.75
C LYS A 158 6.91 -14.56 16.64
N VAL A 159 8.02 -13.93 17.03
CA VAL A 159 9.10 -14.59 17.79
C VAL A 159 9.16 -14.08 19.23
N PHE A 160 9.15 -12.76 19.45
CA PHE A 160 9.29 -12.16 20.78
C PHE A 160 7.92 -11.97 21.45
N THR A 161 7.24 -13.09 21.72
CA THR A 161 5.84 -13.11 22.14
C THR A 161 5.63 -13.02 23.65
N LEU A 162 6.68 -13.25 24.47
CA LEU A 162 6.54 -13.19 25.92
C LEU A 162 6.29 -11.76 26.42
N GLU A 163 5.27 -11.62 27.29
CA GLU A 163 4.87 -10.33 27.86
C GLU A 163 6.01 -9.61 28.57
N ARG A 164 6.87 -10.35 29.29
CA ARG A 164 8.04 -9.78 29.97
C ARG A 164 9.03 -9.10 29.00
N TRP A 165 9.22 -9.67 27.81
CA TRP A 165 10.11 -9.11 26.79
C TRP A 165 9.51 -7.82 26.23
N ARG A 166 8.21 -7.82 25.91
CA ARG A 166 7.50 -6.63 25.40
C ARG A 166 7.52 -5.48 26.40
N LYS A 167 7.28 -5.77 27.70
CA LYS A 167 7.35 -4.76 28.77
C LYS A 167 8.77 -4.21 28.97
N ASN A 168 9.80 -5.06 28.85
CA ASN A 168 11.18 -4.60 28.94
C ASN A 168 11.53 -3.68 27.76
N GLU A 169 11.20 -4.09 26.55
CA GLU A 169 11.44 -3.28 25.36
C GLU A 169 10.66 -1.96 25.38
N GLU A 170 9.39 -1.97 25.81
CA GLU A 170 8.60 -0.75 25.98
C GLU A 170 9.32 0.26 26.89
N ARG A 171 9.93 -0.21 27.99
CA ARG A 171 10.71 0.65 28.91
C ARG A 171 11.97 1.20 28.24
N GLU A 172 12.71 0.36 27.52
CA GLU A 172 13.91 0.75 26.78
C GLU A 172 13.60 1.81 25.72
N LEU A 173 12.53 1.64 24.95
CA LEU A 173 12.13 2.58 23.91
C LEU A 173 11.57 3.89 24.48
N LYS A 174 10.82 3.83 25.60
CA LYS A 174 10.35 5.02 26.32
C LYS A 174 11.49 5.87 26.89
N ALA A 175 12.62 5.26 27.24
CA ALA A 175 13.79 5.96 27.76
C ALA A 175 14.60 6.69 26.68
N LYS A 176 14.46 6.29 25.41
CA LYS A 176 15.13 6.93 24.27
C LYS A 176 14.32 8.11 23.74
N HIS A 177 15.00 9.16 23.27
CA HIS A 177 14.34 10.31 22.64
C HIS A 177 13.54 9.88 21.39
N GLY A 178 12.37 10.52 21.19
CA GLY A 178 11.32 10.09 20.26
C GLY A 178 11.58 10.43 18.79
N SER A 179 12.51 9.72 18.15
CA SER A 179 12.59 9.72 16.67
C SER A 179 11.36 9.03 16.06
N PHE A 180 11.06 9.33 14.80
CA PHE A 180 9.95 8.69 14.07
C PHE A 180 10.01 7.15 14.13
N ILE A 181 11.20 6.58 13.95
CA ILE A 181 11.43 5.13 13.98
C ILE A 181 11.15 4.56 15.37
N ASN A 182 11.67 5.21 16.42
CA ASN A 182 11.44 4.80 17.81
C ASN A 182 9.94 4.90 18.16
N ASN A 183 9.28 5.99 17.79
CA ASN A 183 7.85 6.18 18.02
C ASN A 183 7.01 5.13 17.29
N THR A 184 7.36 4.77 16.06
CA THR A 184 6.67 3.73 15.28
C THR A 184 6.82 2.36 15.94
N ALA A 185 8.05 1.99 16.32
CA ALA A 185 8.33 0.73 17.00
C ALA A 185 7.64 0.62 18.37
N LEU A 186 7.71 1.68 19.17
CA LEU A 186 7.03 1.73 20.47
C LEU A 186 5.51 1.65 20.32
N SER A 187 4.94 2.35 19.33
CA SER A 187 3.50 2.29 19.03
C SER A 187 3.10 0.87 18.67
N TYR A 188 3.92 0.13 17.91
CA TYR A 188 3.66 -1.26 17.60
C TYR A 188 3.70 -2.17 18.84
N LEU A 189 4.65 -1.97 19.75
CA LEU A 189 4.69 -2.73 21.01
C LEU A 189 3.47 -2.46 21.89
N LEU A 190 2.97 -1.23 21.90
CA LEU A 190 1.73 -0.88 22.60
C LEU A 190 0.53 -1.55 21.93
N PHE A 191 0.48 -1.57 20.59
CA PHE A 191 -0.52 -2.29 19.80
C PHE A 191 -0.54 -3.80 20.09
N LEU A 192 0.64 -4.45 20.15
CA LEU A 192 0.78 -5.87 20.53
C LEU A 192 0.38 -6.18 21.98
N GLN A 193 0.30 -5.16 22.83
CA GLN A 193 -0.15 -5.23 24.22
C GLN A 193 -1.59 -4.73 24.38
N GLU A 194 -2.32 -4.51 23.29
CA GLU A 194 -3.71 -4.01 23.28
C GLU A 194 -3.88 -2.62 23.93
N LYS A 195 -2.79 -1.86 24.08
CA LYS A 195 -2.80 -0.48 24.58
C LYS A 195 -3.06 0.50 23.44
N ASP A 196 -4.14 0.28 22.69
CA ASP A 196 -4.41 0.94 21.41
C ASP A 196 -4.51 2.47 21.53
N ARG A 197 -5.05 3.00 22.64
CA ARG A 197 -5.11 4.45 22.90
C ARG A 197 -3.70 5.05 23.01
N GLU A 198 -2.84 4.46 23.84
CA GLU A 198 -1.46 4.93 24.01
C GLU A 198 -0.68 4.79 22.69
N ALA A 199 -0.91 3.72 21.93
CA ALA A 199 -0.29 3.54 20.62
C ALA A 199 -0.64 4.69 19.65
N LYS A 200 -1.93 5.08 19.56
CA LYS A 200 -2.40 6.18 18.71
C LYS A 200 -1.84 7.54 19.15
N GLU A 201 -1.74 7.78 20.46
CA GLU A 201 -1.15 9.02 21.03
C GLU A 201 0.35 9.14 20.70
N ARG A 202 1.07 8.04 20.49
CA ARG A 202 2.46 8.09 20.05
C ARG A 202 2.61 8.33 18.55
N LEU A 203 1.59 7.98 17.78
CA LEU A 203 1.54 8.22 16.34
C LEU A 203 1.05 9.63 16.01
N SER A 204 0.32 10.32 16.90
CA SER A 204 -0.24 11.66 16.62
C SER A 204 0.80 12.74 16.33
N ASP A 205 2.04 12.54 16.76
CA ASP A 205 3.17 13.44 16.46
C ASP A 205 3.89 13.07 15.14
N GLY A 206 3.59 11.89 14.58
CA GLY A 206 4.10 11.41 13.31
C GLY A 206 3.22 11.91 12.16
N THR A 207 3.82 12.58 11.20
CA THR A 207 3.18 12.98 9.94
C THR A 207 2.65 11.76 9.19
N LEU A 208 1.81 12.00 8.17
CA LEU A 208 1.27 11.04 7.18
C LEU A 208 2.22 9.89 6.76
N GLN A 209 3.53 10.07 6.91
CA GLN A 209 4.59 9.06 6.83
C GLN A 209 4.34 7.76 7.61
N MET A 210 3.50 7.74 8.66
CA MET A 210 3.21 6.48 9.38
C MET A 210 2.30 5.52 8.61
N ILE A 211 1.51 6.02 7.65
CA ILE A 211 0.44 5.25 7.01
C ILE A 211 0.92 3.91 6.42
N PRO A 212 2.04 3.83 5.68
CA PRO A 212 2.54 2.55 5.17
C PRO A 212 2.80 1.50 6.25
N TYR A 213 3.19 1.91 7.45
CA TYR A 213 3.49 1.02 8.57
C TYR A 213 2.23 0.52 9.29
N LEU A 214 1.11 1.24 9.19
CA LEU A 214 -0.16 0.82 9.79
C LEU A 214 -0.91 -0.22 8.95
N ILE A 215 -0.64 -0.27 7.64
CA ILE A 215 -1.31 -1.24 6.74
C ILE A 215 -1.05 -2.70 7.17
N PRO A 216 0.20 -3.12 7.48
CA PRO A 216 0.43 -4.46 8.00
C PRO A 216 -0.29 -4.75 9.32
N TRP A 217 -0.44 -3.76 10.22
CA TRP A 217 -1.08 -3.96 11.52
C TRP A 217 -2.56 -4.24 11.36
N LEU A 218 -3.21 -3.47 10.47
CA LEU A 218 -4.61 -3.67 10.12
C LEU A 218 -4.84 -5.01 9.41
N ASN A 219 -3.93 -5.42 8.53
CA ASN A 219 -3.97 -6.76 7.94
C ASN A 219 -3.86 -7.86 9.00
N ASP A 220 -2.99 -7.69 10.00
CA ASP A 220 -2.87 -8.63 11.11
C ASP A 220 -4.20 -8.76 11.88
N LEU A 221 -4.88 -7.64 12.18
CA LEU A 221 -6.19 -7.67 12.84
C LEU A 221 -7.22 -8.45 12.03
N LEU A 222 -7.27 -8.26 10.71
CA LEU A 222 -8.20 -9.01 9.85
C LEU A 222 -7.86 -10.50 9.79
N HIS A 223 -6.56 -10.84 9.73
CA HIS A 223 -6.10 -12.22 9.74
C HIS A 223 -6.50 -12.94 11.05
N GLU A 224 -6.34 -12.27 12.19
CA GLU A 224 -6.73 -12.79 13.51
C GLU A 224 -8.24 -12.59 13.80
N LYS A 225 -9.00 -12.04 12.83
CA LYS A 225 -10.45 -11.77 12.92
C LYS A 225 -10.85 -10.83 14.06
N GLU A 226 -9.96 -9.93 14.47
CA GLU A 226 -10.22 -8.89 15.47
C GLU A 226 -10.93 -7.68 14.85
N THR A 227 -12.16 -7.90 14.37
CA THR A 227 -12.91 -6.91 13.57
C THR A 227 -13.24 -5.63 14.34
N ASP A 228 -13.50 -5.72 15.64
CA ASP A 228 -13.80 -4.55 16.48
C ASP A 228 -12.58 -3.65 16.68
N ARG A 229 -11.41 -4.26 16.89
CA ARG A 229 -10.14 -3.50 16.95
C ARG A 229 -9.79 -2.93 15.58
N PHE A 230 -10.05 -3.68 14.50
CA PHE A 230 -9.89 -3.17 13.14
C PHE A 230 -10.75 -1.92 12.94
N ALA A 231 -12.03 -1.95 13.30
CA ALA A 231 -12.92 -0.80 13.12
C ALA A 231 -12.36 0.46 13.83
N GLN A 232 -11.87 0.31 15.06
CA GLN A 232 -11.27 1.43 15.82
C GLN A 232 -9.99 1.97 15.19
N TRP A 233 -9.13 1.13 14.63
CA TRP A 233 -7.91 1.56 13.93
C TRP A 233 -8.20 2.06 12.52
N GLY A 234 -9.16 1.46 11.83
CA GLY A 234 -9.68 1.84 10.51
C GLY A 234 -10.25 3.25 10.53
N SER A 235 -11.13 3.56 11.49
CA SER A 235 -11.63 4.92 11.70
C SER A 235 -10.52 5.91 12.05
N TYR A 236 -9.52 5.50 12.84
CA TYR A 236 -8.38 6.35 13.15
C TYR A 236 -7.59 6.71 11.89
N ILE A 237 -7.20 5.73 11.06
CA ILE A 237 -6.43 6.00 9.84
C ILE A 237 -7.24 6.77 8.80
N MET A 238 -8.58 6.63 8.78
CA MET A 238 -9.47 7.32 7.84
C MET A 238 -9.26 8.84 7.87
N THR A 239 -8.94 9.39 9.05
CA THR A 239 -8.65 10.82 9.26
C THR A 239 -7.45 11.32 8.45
N TYR A 240 -6.53 10.43 8.06
CA TYR A 240 -5.23 10.79 7.50
C TYR A 240 -5.01 10.25 6.07
N ILE A 241 -5.64 9.13 5.70
CA ILE A 241 -5.37 8.47 4.41
C ILE A 241 -5.68 9.36 3.21
N GLY A 242 -6.69 10.24 3.30
CA GLY A 242 -7.05 11.17 2.23
C GLY A 242 -5.93 12.16 1.92
N ASP A 243 -5.36 12.77 2.95
CA ASP A 243 -4.23 13.71 2.80
C ASP A 243 -2.96 12.96 2.40
N TYR A 244 -2.73 11.77 2.95
CA TYR A 244 -1.58 10.93 2.62
C TYR A 244 -1.49 10.67 1.11
N VAL A 245 -2.55 10.13 0.50
CA VAL A 245 -2.51 9.74 -0.92
C VAL A 245 -2.41 10.93 -1.89
N ARG A 246 -2.73 12.15 -1.42
CA ARG A 246 -2.61 13.38 -2.21
C ARG A 246 -1.24 14.06 -2.09
N THR A 247 -0.54 13.85 -0.98
CA THR A 247 0.63 14.68 -0.62
C THR A 247 1.92 13.90 -0.46
N VAL A 248 1.86 12.61 -0.10
CA VAL A 248 3.07 11.83 0.21
C VAL A 248 3.63 11.11 -1.03
N PRO A 249 2.87 10.29 -1.77
CA PRO A 249 3.37 9.76 -3.04
C PRO A 249 3.61 10.90 -4.04
N THR A 250 4.78 10.91 -4.68
CA THR A 250 5.18 11.96 -5.63
C THR A 250 4.62 11.76 -7.03
N THR A 251 4.05 10.58 -7.31
CA THR A 251 3.50 10.23 -8.62
C THR A 251 2.06 9.73 -8.51
N TYR A 252 1.28 9.96 -9.57
CA TYR A 252 -0.08 9.43 -9.68
C TYR A 252 -0.12 7.90 -9.48
N GLN A 253 0.85 7.17 -10.05
CA GLN A 253 0.93 5.72 -9.91
C GLN A 253 1.21 5.31 -8.46
N GLY A 254 2.06 6.05 -7.75
CA GLY A 254 2.30 5.83 -6.32
C GLY A 254 1.03 5.99 -5.50
N SER A 255 0.27 7.07 -5.73
CA SER A 255 -1.04 7.29 -5.09
C SER A 255 -2.04 6.19 -5.42
N ARG A 256 -2.13 5.75 -6.69
CA ARG A 256 -3.04 4.66 -7.08
C ARG A 256 -2.66 3.34 -6.43
N ASN A 257 -1.37 2.98 -6.39
CA ASN A 257 -0.91 1.76 -5.74
C ASN A 257 -1.30 1.75 -4.25
N MET A 258 -1.07 2.86 -3.55
CA MET A 258 -1.47 2.99 -2.15
C MET A 258 -2.99 2.91 -1.95
N VAL A 259 -3.77 3.56 -2.82
CA VAL A 259 -5.23 3.46 -2.76
C VAL A 259 -5.71 2.04 -2.99
N SER A 260 -5.16 1.31 -3.97
CA SER A 260 -5.53 -0.10 -4.19
C SER A 260 -5.26 -0.95 -2.95
N MET A 261 -4.12 -0.75 -2.27
CA MET A 261 -3.82 -1.47 -1.02
C MET A 261 -4.83 -1.13 0.09
N ILE A 262 -5.15 0.14 0.29
CA ILE A 262 -6.09 0.59 1.34
C ILE A 262 -7.53 0.13 1.03
N VAL A 263 -7.98 0.25 -0.22
CA VAL A 263 -9.32 -0.18 -0.64
C VAL A 263 -9.48 -1.70 -0.43
N ASN A 264 -8.48 -2.50 -0.81
CA ASN A 264 -8.50 -3.95 -0.58
C ASN A 264 -8.57 -4.30 0.91
N LEU A 265 -7.88 -3.54 1.76
CA LEU A 265 -7.93 -3.72 3.21
C LEU A 265 -9.34 -3.49 3.77
N PHE A 266 -9.98 -2.37 3.44
CA PHE A 266 -11.35 -2.08 3.88
C PHE A 266 -12.39 -2.99 3.21
N GLN A 267 -12.13 -3.46 1.99
CA GLN A 267 -12.95 -4.46 1.32
C GLN A 267 -12.92 -5.79 2.08
N HIS A 268 -11.73 -6.26 2.48
CA HIS A 268 -11.60 -7.49 3.26
C HIS A 268 -12.34 -7.40 4.61
N TYR A 269 -12.28 -6.25 5.28
CA TYR A 269 -13.09 -5.99 6.47
C TYR A 269 -14.60 -6.11 6.19
N LYS A 270 -15.08 -5.47 5.11
CA LYS A 270 -16.49 -5.55 4.69
C LYS A 270 -16.90 -7.00 4.42
N ASP A 271 -16.06 -7.76 3.71
CA ASP A 271 -16.36 -9.14 3.36
C ASP A 271 -16.40 -10.06 4.60
N LEU A 272 -15.59 -9.76 5.64
CA LEU A 272 -15.61 -10.49 6.92
C LEU A 272 -16.80 -10.15 7.81
N THR A 273 -17.25 -8.89 7.82
CA THR A 273 -18.26 -8.39 8.78
C THR A 273 -19.65 -8.20 8.17
N ASN A 274 -19.75 -8.16 6.83
CA ASN A 274 -20.88 -7.63 6.08
C ASN A 274 -21.22 -6.14 6.38
N GLU A 275 -20.30 -5.42 7.04
CA GLU A 275 -20.41 -4.00 7.37
C GLU A 275 -19.76 -3.17 6.25
N GLN A 276 -20.52 -2.24 5.66
CA GLN A 276 -20.14 -1.55 4.42
C GLN A 276 -19.81 -0.06 4.60
N THR A 277 -20.02 0.50 5.80
CA THR A 277 -19.83 1.91 6.11
C THR A 277 -18.37 2.30 5.95
N LEU A 278 -17.45 1.63 6.65
CA LEU A 278 -16.01 1.96 6.56
C LEU A 278 -15.45 1.79 5.15
N TYR A 279 -15.92 0.77 4.41
CA TYR A 279 -15.53 0.57 3.02
C TYR A 279 -16.01 1.70 2.11
N THR A 280 -17.26 2.11 2.24
CA THR A 280 -17.83 3.21 1.46
C THR A 280 -17.16 4.55 1.78
N GLU A 281 -16.88 4.80 3.06
CA GLU A 281 -16.14 5.99 3.52
C GLU A 281 -14.70 6.02 2.98
N ALA A 282 -14.02 4.86 2.95
CA ALA A 282 -12.69 4.74 2.35
C ALA A 282 -12.72 5.08 0.86
N LEU A 283 -13.68 4.50 0.13
CA LEU A 283 -13.86 4.78 -1.30
C LEU A 283 -14.08 6.27 -1.57
N GLN A 284 -14.85 6.98 -0.75
CA GLN A 284 -15.08 8.42 -0.90
C GLN A 284 -13.84 9.24 -0.54
N THR A 285 -13.23 8.95 0.61
CA THR A 285 -12.05 9.67 1.14
C THR A 285 -10.86 9.60 0.19
N LEU A 286 -10.71 8.48 -0.52
CA LEU A 286 -9.58 8.21 -1.41
C LEU A 286 -9.77 8.70 -2.86
N LEU A 287 -10.89 9.37 -3.18
CA LEU A 287 -11.06 10.02 -4.49
C LEU A 287 -9.98 11.09 -4.70
N PRO A 288 -9.51 11.36 -5.93
CA PRO A 288 -9.99 10.79 -7.19
C PRO A 288 -9.38 9.42 -7.51
N TYR A 289 -8.43 8.95 -6.71
CA TYR A 289 -7.67 7.75 -7.02
C TYR A 289 -8.54 6.48 -6.91
N SER A 290 -9.51 6.43 -6.01
CA SER A 290 -10.48 5.31 -5.87
C SER A 290 -11.66 5.37 -6.86
N PHE A 291 -11.59 6.21 -7.90
CA PHE A 291 -12.73 6.46 -8.79
C PHE A 291 -13.31 5.18 -9.40
N ILE A 292 -12.45 4.27 -9.88
CA ILE A 292 -12.89 3.03 -10.54
C ILE A 292 -13.63 2.17 -9.53
N GLU A 293 -13.02 1.93 -8.38
CA GLU A 293 -13.56 1.10 -7.32
C GLU A 293 -14.87 1.67 -6.74
N TYR A 294 -14.96 2.99 -6.59
CA TYR A 294 -16.18 3.65 -6.11
C TYR A 294 -17.30 3.66 -7.15
N SER A 295 -16.96 3.88 -8.43
CA SER A 295 -17.87 3.75 -9.56
C SER A 295 -18.48 2.35 -9.60
N ASP A 296 -17.65 1.31 -9.55
CA ASP A 296 -18.11 -0.07 -9.60
C ASP A 296 -19.01 -0.41 -8.41
N PHE A 297 -18.65 0.03 -7.21
CA PHE A 297 -19.47 -0.14 -6.01
C PHE A 297 -20.85 0.52 -6.14
N LEU A 298 -20.91 1.78 -6.61
CA LEU A 298 -22.18 2.51 -6.76
C LEU A 298 -23.07 1.86 -7.82
N TYR A 299 -22.48 1.38 -8.92
CA TYR A 299 -23.22 0.69 -9.97
C TYR A 299 -23.76 -0.64 -9.47
N ALA A 300 -22.92 -1.49 -8.87
CA ALA A 300 -23.30 -2.80 -8.34
C ALA A 300 -24.35 -2.70 -7.21
N SER A 301 -24.32 -1.63 -6.41
CA SER A 301 -25.31 -1.37 -5.35
C SER A 301 -26.57 -0.63 -5.85
N ASN A 302 -26.76 -0.48 -7.17
CA ASN A 302 -27.89 0.22 -7.80
C ASN A 302 -28.06 1.67 -7.30
N GLN A 303 -26.97 2.31 -6.86
CA GLN A 303 -26.91 3.72 -6.47
C GLN A 303 -26.65 4.63 -7.69
N LEU A 304 -27.42 4.41 -8.75
CA LEU A 304 -27.19 4.98 -10.08
C LEU A 304 -27.18 6.52 -10.12
N LYS A 305 -27.94 7.17 -9.24
CA LYS A 305 -27.91 8.65 -9.13
C LYS A 305 -26.54 9.15 -8.66
N LYS A 306 -26.00 8.58 -7.57
CA LYS A 306 -24.66 8.92 -7.07
C LYS A 306 -23.58 8.54 -8.07
N TRP A 307 -23.79 7.43 -8.80
CA TRP A 307 -22.90 7.02 -9.87
C TRP A 307 -22.78 8.11 -10.94
N VAL A 308 -23.91 8.64 -11.44
CA VAL A 308 -23.92 9.76 -12.39
C VAL A 308 -23.24 11.00 -11.80
N GLU A 309 -23.53 11.36 -10.55
CA GLU A 309 -22.89 12.49 -9.88
C GLU A 309 -21.36 12.33 -9.83
N LEU A 310 -20.86 11.13 -9.53
CA LEU A 310 -19.44 10.81 -9.53
C LEU A 310 -18.81 10.96 -10.92
N GLN A 311 -19.45 10.41 -11.95
CA GLN A 311 -19.00 10.55 -13.35
C GLN A 311 -18.89 12.01 -13.75
N VAL A 312 -19.90 12.81 -13.37
CA VAL A 312 -19.96 14.23 -13.72
C VAL A 312 -18.86 15.02 -13.01
N LEU A 313 -18.62 14.73 -11.74
CA LEU A 313 -17.64 15.42 -10.90
C LEU A 313 -16.21 15.25 -11.41
N LEU A 314 -15.83 14.02 -11.78
CA LEU A 314 -14.44 13.70 -12.13
C LEU A 314 -14.17 13.69 -13.63
N GLN A 315 -15.22 13.75 -14.46
CA GLN A 315 -15.14 13.86 -15.92
C GLN A 315 -14.18 12.85 -16.57
N TYR A 316 -14.09 11.64 -16.00
CA TYR A 316 -13.13 10.61 -16.42
C TYR A 316 -13.19 10.41 -17.94
N ASP A 317 -12.06 10.13 -18.57
CA ASP A 317 -11.81 10.31 -20.02
C ASP A 317 -12.66 9.46 -20.98
N SER A 318 -13.68 8.74 -20.51
CA SER A 318 -14.65 8.11 -21.41
C SER A 318 -15.34 9.18 -22.25
N ILE A 319 -15.11 9.12 -23.57
CA ILE A 319 -15.84 9.92 -24.57
C ILE A 319 -17.30 9.45 -24.65
N LYS A 320 -17.53 8.17 -24.32
CA LYS A 320 -18.82 7.49 -24.44
C LYS A 320 -18.98 6.43 -23.34
N TYR A 321 -20.20 6.29 -22.85
CA TYR A 321 -20.61 5.16 -22.00
C TYR A 321 -21.22 4.05 -22.88
N ASP A 322 -21.08 2.79 -22.46
CA ASP A 322 -21.68 1.67 -23.18
C ASP A 322 -23.21 1.74 -23.17
N GLU A 323 -23.84 1.11 -24.16
CA GLU A 323 -25.29 1.16 -24.35
C GLU A 323 -26.06 0.53 -23.18
N GLN A 324 -25.51 -0.52 -22.57
CA GLN A 324 -26.16 -1.21 -21.45
C GLN A 324 -26.22 -0.30 -20.22
N THR A 325 -25.16 0.45 -19.94
CA THR A 325 -25.12 1.46 -18.88
C THR A 325 -26.16 2.55 -19.10
N ILE A 326 -26.25 3.11 -20.31
CA ILE A 326 -27.25 4.14 -20.64
C ILE A 326 -28.67 3.61 -20.47
N GLU A 327 -28.93 2.38 -20.93
CA GLU A 327 -30.25 1.75 -20.82
C GLU A 327 -30.62 1.48 -19.35
N ALA A 328 -29.69 0.98 -18.54
CA ALA A 328 -29.90 0.78 -17.11
C ALA A 328 -30.24 2.09 -16.37
N LEU A 329 -29.59 3.20 -16.74
CA LEU A 329 -29.91 4.53 -16.20
C LEU A 329 -31.32 4.97 -16.61
N LYS A 330 -31.70 4.80 -17.88
CA LYS A 330 -33.04 5.17 -18.38
C LYS A 330 -34.14 4.37 -17.69
N GLN A 331 -33.94 3.07 -17.50
CA GLN A 331 -34.86 2.19 -16.78
C GLN A 331 -35.06 2.62 -15.33
N LYS A 332 -34.01 3.15 -14.69
CA LYS A 332 -34.10 3.67 -13.32
C LYS A 332 -34.82 5.00 -13.24
N ASP A 333 -34.37 5.98 -14.04
CA ASP A 333 -34.97 7.29 -14.25
C ASP A 333 -34.28 7.93 -15.46
N GLU A 334 -35.03 8.13 -16.55
CA GLU A 334 -34.55 8.76 -17.79
C GLU A 334 -33.82 10.10 -17.57
N LYS A 335 -34.09 10.80 -16.46
CA LYS A 335 -33.41 12.07 -16.14
C LYS A 335 -31.94 11.90 -15.80
N LEU A 336 -31.52 10.71 -15.37
CA LEU A 336 -30.15 10.42 -14.96
C LEU A 336 -29.15 10.50 -16.13
N VAL A 337 -29.58 10.31 -17.38
CA VAL A 337 -28.66 10.39 -18.53
C VAL A 337 -28.40 11.83 -19.00
N ILE A 338 -29.21 12.80 -18.57
CA ILE A 338 -29.11 14.21 -19.00
C ILE A 338 -27.69 14.78 -18.76
N PRO A 339 -27.12 14.72 -17.54
CA PRO A 339 -25.78 15.26 -17.29
C PRO A 339 -24.71 14.58 -18.13
N LEU A 340 -24.86 13.26 -18.36
CA LEU A 340 -23.91 12.49 -19.16
C LEU A 340 -23.97 12.89 -20.63
N TYR A 341 -25.18 13.10 -21.19
CA TYR A 341 -25.32 13.58 -22.57
C TYR A 341 -24.69 14.95 -22.77
N HIS A 342 -24.87 15.90 -21.84
CA HIS A 342 -24.18 17.19 -21.93
C HIS A 342 -22.66 17.05 -21.98
N GLN A 343 -22.09 16.14 -21.18
CA GLN A 343 -20.65 15.88 -21.17
C GLN A 343 -20.19 15.21 -22.46
N MET A 344 -20.89 14.16 -22.94
CA MET A 344 -20.58 13.46 -24.18
C MET A 344 -20.64 14.42 -25.38
N ILE A 345 -21.70 15.22 -25.50
CA ILE A 345 -21.85 16.25 -26.55
C ILE A 345 -20.67 17.22 -26.52
N SER A 346 -20.30 17.73 -25.33
CA SER A 346 -19.18 18.66 -25.19
C SER A 346 -17.85 18.04 -25.62
N LYS A 347 -17.57 16.78 -25.22
CA LYS A 347 -16.37 16.03 -25.61
C LYS A 347 -16.32 15.78 -27.12
N LEU A 348 -17.41 15.30 -27.71
CA LEU A 348 -17.51 15.01 -29.14
C LEU A 348 -17.34 16.26 -30.01
N ILE A 349 -17.90 17.39 -29.59
CA ILE A 349 -17.69 18.68 -30.27
C ILE A 349 -16.22 19.13 -30.16
N TYR A 350 -15.58 18.91 -29.00
CA TYR A 350 -14.19 19.27 -28.79
C TYR A 350 -13.22 18.53 -29.73
N GLU A 351 -13.53 17.29 -30.12
CA GLU A 351 -12.69 16.51 -31.06
C GLU A 351 -12.54 17.16 -32.44
N LYS A 352 -13.48 18.04 -32.83
CA LYS A 352 -13.50 18.76 -34.11
C LYS A 352 -13.47 17.86 -35.36
N LYS A 353 -14.01 16.65 -35.26
CA LYS A 353 -14.15 15.72 -36.40
C LYS A 353 -15.60 15.69 -36.88
N LYS A 354 -15.78 15.52 -38.19
CA LYS A 354 -17.11 15.45 -38.81
C LYS A 354 -17.94 14.28 -38.25
N SER A 355 -17.32 13.13 -38.03
CA SER A 355 -17.97 11.96 -37.41
C SER A 355 -18.46 12.26 -36.00
N SER A 356 -17.62 12.92 -35.17
CA SER A 356 -17.96 13.26 -33.79
C SER A 356 -19.09 14.29 -33.71
N TYR A 357 -19.17 15.21 -34.67
CA TYR A 357 -20.32 16.12 -34.77
C TYR A 357 -21.64 15.41 -35.08
N GLN A 358 -21.61 14.36 -35.92
CA GLN A 358 -22.80 13.56 -36.22
C GLN A 358 -23.27 12.79 -34.98
N GLU A 359 -22.33 12.24 -34.21
CA GLU A 359 -22.65 11.56 -32.96
C GLU A 359 -23.16 12.53 -31.88
N ALA A 360 -22.54 13.71 -31.76
CA ALA A 360 -23.03 14.77 -30.87
C ALA A 360 -24.46 15.20 -31.23
N TYR A 361 -24.78 15.27 -32.53
CA TYR A 361 -26.12 15.59 -33.01
C TYR A 361 -27.16 14.55 -32.57
N ILE A 362 -26.85 13.25 -32.63
CA ILE A 362 -27.73 12.17 -32.15
C ILE A 362 -28.01 12.35 -30.65
N TYR A 363 -26.98 12.61 -29.84
CA TYR A 363 -27.17 12.87 -28.41
C TYR A 363 -27.96 14.15 -28.14
N LEU A 364 -27.83 15.19 -28.97
CA LEU A 364 -28.62 16.42 -28.86
C LEU A 364 -30.11 16.19 -29.13
N GLN A 365 -30.46 15.35 -30.11
CA GLN A 365 -31.86 14.99 -30.38
C GLN A 365 -32.49 14.29 -29.17
N GLU A 366 -31.77 13.33 -28.59
CA GLU A 366 -32.24 12.62 -27.40
C GLU A 366 -32.33 13.54 -26.19
N LEU A 367 -31.36 14.44 -26.02
CA LEU A 367 -31.38 15.45 -24.97
C LEU A 367 -32.59 16.40 -25.12
N LYS A 368 -32.89 16.89 -26.34
CA LYS A 368 -34.10 17.69 -26.63
C LYS A 368 -35.36 16.95 -26.19
N ARG A 369 -35.50 15.68 -26.57
CA ARG A 369 -36.63 14.82 -26.18
C ARG A 369 -36.80 14.78 -24.65
N LEU A 370 -35.72 14.54 -23.91
CA LEU A 370 -35.74 14.47 -22.45
C LEU A 370 -36.15 15.79 -21.80
N TYR A 371 -35.62 16.92 -22.27
CA TYR A 371 -36.01 18.25 -21.76
C TYR A 371 -37.49 18.55 -21.99
N LEU A 372 -38.03 18.23 -23.17
CA LEU A 372 -39.43 18.45 -23.50
C LEU A 372 -40.34 17.54 -22.66
N GLN A 373 -39.99 16.27 -22.49
CA GLN A 373 -40.73 15.32 -21.63
C GLN A 373 -40.80 15.80 -20.16
N MET A 374 -39.82 16.58 -19.72
CA MET A 374 -39.77 17.17 -18.38
C MET A 374 -40.46 18.55 -18.27
N ASN A 375 -41.10 19.04 -19.33
CA ASN A 375 -41.63 20.40 -19.42
C ASN A 375 -40.56 21.48 -19.15
N ARG A 376 -39.33 21.25 -19.61
CA ARG A 376 -38.18 22.15 -19.44
C ARG A 376 -37.72 22.74 -20.78
N SER A 377 -38.66 23.13 -21.64
CA SER A 377 -38.38 23.68 -22.98
C SER A 377 -37.47 24.92 -22.94
N LEU A 378 -37.72 25.85 -22.02
CA LEU A 378 -36.90 27.07 -21.88
C LEU A 378 -35.42 26.77 -21.55
N LEU A 379 -35.17 25.73 -20.75
CA LEU A 379 -33.79 25.31 -20.43
C LEU A 379 -33.11 24.67 -21.65
N TRP A 380 -33.85 23.95 -22.48
CA TRP A 380 -33.35 23.43 -23.74
C TRP A 380 -32.99 24.56 -24.71
N GLU A 381 -33.91 25.51 -24.91
CA GLU A 381 -33.71 26.67 -25.79
C GLU A 381 -32.46 27.45 -25.38
N HIS A 382 -32.33 27.78 -24.10
CA HIS A 382 -31.14 28.46 -23.60
C HIS A 382 -29.85 27.66 -23.83
N TYR A 383 -29.88 26.33 -23.58
CA TYR A 383 -28.71 25.48 -23.79
C TYR A 383 -28.29 25.41 -25.26
N ILE A 384 -29.24 25.20 -26.18
CA ILE A 384 -28.92 25.02 -27.61
C ILE A 384 -28.45 26.32 -28.25
N GLU A 385 -29.01 27.46 -27.84
CA GLU A 385 -28.55 28.80 -28.29
C GLU A 385 -27.12 29.07 -27.83
N GLU A 386 -26.83 28.86 -26.55
CA GLU A 386 -25.48 28.99 -25.99
C GLU A 386 -24.47 28.07 -26.69
N LEU A 387 -24.87 26.82 -26.96
CA LEU A 387 -24.04 25.88 -27.69
C LEU A 387 -23.78 26.33 -29.13
N ALA A 388 -24.80 26.83 -29.83
CA ALA A 388 -24.67 27.34 -31.19
C ALA A 388 -23.73 28.56 -31.24
N ILE A 389 -23.83 29.48 -30.28
CA ILE A 389 -22.93 30.64 -30.16
C ILE A 389 -21.49 30.18 -29.95
N LYS A 390 -21.24 29.28 -28.99
CA LYS A 390 -19.89 28.76 -28.67
C LYS A 390 -19.26 28.00 -29.84
N THR A 391 -20.06 27.37 -30.68
CA THR A 391 -19.61 26.54 -31.80
C THR A 391 -19.72 27.24 -33.17
N LYS A 392 -19.96 28.55 -33.22
CA LYS A 392 -20.18 29.32 -34.47
C LYS A 392 -19.14 29.12 -35.57
N LYS A 393 -17.87 28.85 -35.20
CA LYS A 393 -16.77 28.62 -36.15
C LYS A 393 -16.76 27.20 -36.74
N GLN A 394 -17.54 26.27 -36.21
CA GLN A 394 -17.55 24.85 -36.57
C GLN A 394 -18.66 24.58 -37.59
N ARG A 395 -18.46 25.03 -38.84
CA ARG A 395 -19.48 25.04 -39.91
C ARG A 395 -20.21 23.70 -40.11
N ALA A 396 -19.49 22.58 -40.06
CA ALA A 396 -20.08 21.26 -40.23
C ALA A 396 -21.06 20.91 -39.09
N PHE A 397 -20.77 21.34 -37.86
CA PHE A 397 -21.67 21.16 -36.73
C PHE A 397 -22.87 22.12 -36.80
N GLN A 398 -22.64 23.39 -37.17
CA GLN A 398 -23.72 24.38 -37.36
C GLN A 398 -24.74 23.91 -38.41
N GLN A 399 -24.28 23.35 -39.54
CA GLN A 399 -25.17 22.76 -40.54
C GLN A 399 -26.03 21.61 -40.01
N LEU A 400 -25.53 20.83 -39.03
CA LEU A 400 -26.31 19.77 -38.39
C LEU A 400 -27.38 20.36 -37.46
N LEU A 401 -27.07 21.43 -36.72
CA LEU A 401 -28.04 22.14 -35.88
C LEU A 401 -29.19 22.73 -36.71
N GLU A 402 -28.85 23.38 -37.83
CA GLU A 402 -29.82 24.00 -38.75
C GLU A 402 -30.70 22.96 -39.47
N LYS A 403 -30.10 21.92 -40.06
CA LYS A 403 -30.85 20.88 -40.77
C LYS A 403 -31.70 20.03 -39.85
N GLY A 404 -31.32 19.95 -38.58
CA GLY A 404 -31.90 19.07 -37.60
C GLY A 404 -33.03 19.65 -36.78
N ASP A 405 -33.46 20.88 -37.06
CA ASP A 405 -34.52 21.60 -36.34
C ASP A 405 -34.29 21.63 -34.81
N LEU A 406 -33.01 21.66 -34.40
CA LEU A 406 -32.64 21.73 -32.98
C LEU A 406 -32.72 23.16 -32.45
N LEU A 407 -32.52 24.14 -33.33
CA LEU A 407 -32.78 25.55 -33.09
C LEU A 407 -34.23 25.82 -33.51
N ASN A 408 -35.10 26.09 -32.55
CA ASN A 408 -36.42 26.62 -32.90
C ASN A 408 -36.21 28.04 -33.48
N VAL A 409 -36.87 28.33 -34.60
CA VAL A 409 -37.08 29.69 -35.10
C VAL A 409 -38.11 30.40 -34.23
#